data_AF-A0A7C3E979-F1
#
_entry.id   AF-A0A7C3E979-F1
#
_cell.length_a   1.000
_cell.length_b   1.000
_cell.length_c   1.000
_cell.angle_alpha   90.00
_cell.angle_beta   90.00
_cell.angle_gamma   90.00
#
_symmetry.space_group_name_H-M   'P 1'
#
loop_
_entity.id
_entity.type
_entity.pdbx_description
1 polymer ?
#
loop_
_entity_poly.entity_id
_entity_poly.type
_entity_poly.pdbx_seq_one_letter_code
_entity_poly.pdbx_strand_id
1 'polypeptide(L)'
;MALLTRYRLLFACVCLIGIPQILQSQSPWSGPKLVGIVPIIGKGTWEDPRRPDLPKELSGNYQWLPSDDGKWAIVEIGEGTGSEAIVRAISRLSKEGASAGIRLFRPGIHSRTHVEAEIRRLRSSFTLDDLSAHAAAVSRRP
;
A
#
# COMPACT_ATOMS: atom_id res chain seq x y z
N MET A 1 -48.35 33.56 -27.15
CA MET A 1 -47.64 32.27 -27.21
C MET A 1 -46.20 32.48 -27.69
N ALA A 2 -45.27 32.86 -26.81
CA ALA A 2 -43.87 33.10 -27.21
C ALA A 2 -42.86 33.02 -26.04
N LEU A 3 -43.17 32.26 -24.97
CA LEU A 3 -42.27 32.17 -23.80
C LEU A 3 -41.88 30.74 -23.38
N LEU A 4 -42.45 29.70 -23.99
CA LEU A 4 -42.17 28.31 -23.61
C LEU A 4 -41.10 27.61 -24.47
N THR A 5 -40.63 28.23 -25.54
CA THR A 5 -39.72 27.57 -26.50
C THR A 5 -38.23 27.76 -26.18
N ARG A 6 -37.87 28.67 -25.27
CA ARG A 6 -36.46 29.01 -24.98
C ARG A 6 -35.82 28.18 -23.87
N TYR A 7 -36.62 27.48 -23.05
CA TYR A 7 -36.12 26.72 -21.90
C TYR A 7 -35.83 25.24 -22.19
N ARG A 8 -36.24 24.71 -23.35
CA ARG A 8 -35.99 23.30 -23.71
C ARG A 8 -34.61 23.03 -24.30
N LEU A 9 -33.89 24.06 -24.76
CA LEU A 9 -32.56 23.87 -25.35
C LEU A 9 -31.41 23.91 -24.32
N LEU A 10 -31.61 24.52 -23.15
CA LEU A 10 -30.56 24.60 -22.12
C LEU A 10 -30.45 23.34 -21.25
N PHE A 11 -31.49 22.50 -21.20
CA PHE A 11 -31.48 21.26 -20.42
C PHE A 11 -30.86 20.06 -21.15
N ALA A 12 -30.68 20.14 -22.47
CA ALA A 12 -30.10 19.06 -23.27
C ALA A 12 -28.56 19.06 -23.29
N CYS A 13 -27.90 20.18 -22.98
CA CYS A 13 -26.43 20.27 -22.99
C CYS A 13 -25.75 19.97 -21.63
N VAL A 14 -26.50 19.83 -20.54
CA VAL A 14 -25.92 19.60 -19.18
C VAL A 14 -25.90 18.12 -18.79
N CYS A 15 -26.31 17.21 -19.68
CA CYS A 15 -26.14 15.76 -19.47
C CYS A 15 -24.84 15.19 -20.10
N LEU A 16 -23.99 16.05 -20.67
CA LEU A 16 -22.80 15.67 -21.46
C LEU A 16 -21.48 16.21 -20.88
N ILE A 17 -21.46 16.55 -19.58
CA ILE A 17 -20.21 16.77 -18.86
C ILE A 17 -20.03 15.57 -17.93
N GLY A 18 -19.10 14.72 -18.35
CA GLY A 18 -18.85 13.41 -17.78
C GLY A 18 -18.59 13.44 -16.29
N ILE A 19 -19.25 12.52 -15.61
CA ILE A 19 -18.57 11.75 -14.60
C ILE A 19 -18.81 10.30 -15.04
N PRO A 20 -17.91 9.65 -15.79
CA PRO A 20 -17.86 8.21 -15.66
C PRO A 20 -17.66 7.99 -14.17
N GLN A 21 -18.63 7.36 -13.50
CA GLN A 21 -18.42 6.87 -12.15
C GLN A 21 -17.20 5.98 -12.26
N ILE A 22 -16.06 6.57 -11.89
CA ILE A 22 -14.79 5.89 -11.71
C ILE A 22 -15.20 4.72 -10.84
N LEU A 23 -15.13 3.51 -11.41
CA LEU A 23 -15.01 2.30 -10.62
C LEU A 23 -13.84 2.62 -9.70
N GLN A 24 -14.14 3.07 -8.49
CA GLN A 24 -13.16 3.24 -7.44
C GLN A 24 -12.76 1.81 -7.13
N SER A 25 -11.83 1.28 -7.94
CA SER A 25 -10.89 0.28 -7.52
C SER A 25 -10.42 0.80 -6.17
N GLN A 26 -10.88 0.16 -5.09
CA GLN A 26 -10.45 0.54 -3.77
C GLN A 26 -8.94 0.43 -3.80
N SER A 27 -8.28 1.58 -3.80
CA SER A 27 -6.84 1.63 -3.87
C SER A 27 -6.34 0.79 -2.69
N PRO A 28 -5.34 -0.09 -2.86
CA PRO A 28 -4.71 -0.81 -1.76
C PRO A 28 -4.32 0.11 -0.60
N TRP A 29 -4.01 1.36 -0.95
CA TRP A 29 -3.68 2.45 -0.02
C TRP A 29 -4.87 3.09 0.71
N SER A 30 -6.11 2.64 0.50
CA SER A 30 -7.27 3.02 1.30
C SER A 30 -7.66 1.85 2.20
N GLY A 31 -7.36 1.97 3.50
CA GLY A 31 -7.62 0.93 4.49
C GLY A 31 -6.70 1.06 5.71
N PRO A 32 -6.84 0.19 6.73
CA PRO A 32 -6.00 0.23 7.93
C PRO A 32 -4.56 -0.28 7.68
N LYS A 33 -4.29 -0.90 6.53
CA LYS A 33 -3.03 -1.60 6.24
C LYS A 33 -1.80 -0.70 6.31
N LEU A 34 -0.69 -1.20 6.85
CA LEU A 34 0.60 -0.52 6.82
C LEU A 34 1.46 -1.04 5.69
N VAL A 35 2.31 -0.16 5.16
CA VAL A 35 3.40 -0.56 4.27
C VAL A 35 4.73 -0.27 4.96
N GLY A 36 5.68 -1.19 4.86
CA GLY A 36 6.99 -1.09 5.48
C GLY A 36 8.10 -1.48 4.53
N ILE A 37 9.29 -0.94 4.79
CA ILE A 37 10.56 -1.39 4.22
C ILE A 37 11.36 -1.95 5.39
N VAL A 38 11.77 -3.21 5.29
CA VAL A 38 12.57 -3.92 6.30
C VAL A 38 13.69 -4.69 5.63
N PRO A 39 14.82 -4.97 6.32
CA PRO A 39 15.87 -5.78 5.73
C PRO A 39 15.39 -7.23 5.53
N ILE A 40 15.92 -7.89 4.48
CA ILE A 40 15.78 -9.33 4.30
C ILE A 40 16.89 -10.01 5.10
N ILE A 41 16.50 -11.00 5.90
CA ILE A 41 17.39 -11.90 6.61
C ILE A 41 17.28 -13.32 6.05
N GLY A 42 18.25 -14.15 6.40
CA GLY A 42 18.31 -15.55 5.98
C GLY A 42 19.18 -15.77 4.75
N LYS A 43 19.80 -16.94 4.67
CA LYS A 43 20.75 -17.29 3.58
C LYS A 43 20.07 -17.66 2.26
N GLY A 44 18.78 -17.98 2.30
CA GLY A 44 18.04 -18.49 1.14
C GLY A 44 18.29 -19.97 0.87
N THR A 45 18.79 -20.70 1.87
CA THR A 45 18.87 -22.17 1.83
C THR A 45 17.55 -22.77 2.32
N TRP A 46 17.37 -24.08 2.11
CA TRP A 46 16.22 -24.81 2.65
C TRP A 46 16.12 -24.67 4.18
N GLU A 47 17.26 -24.74 4.86
CA GLU A 47 17.37 -24.65 6.32
C GLU A 47 17.18 -23.21 6.84
N ASP A 48 17.48 -22.20 6.03
CA ASP A 48 17.36 -20.79 6.39
C ASP A 48 16.83 -19.95 5.22
N PRO A 49 15.50 -19.97 4.99
CA PRO A 49 14.88 -19.26 3.89
C PRO A 49 14.93 -17.75 4.11
N ARG A 50 15.04 -17.01 2.99
CA ARG A 50 14.98 -15.55 3.00
C ARG A 50 13.61 -15.08 3.47
N ARG A 51 13.61 -14.18 4.44
CA ARG A 51 12.38 -13.60 5.01
C ARG A 51 12.60 -12.17 5.48
N PRO A 52 11.54 -11.35 5.54
CA PRO A 52 11.62 -10.01 6.12
C PRO A 52 11.97 -10.10 7.61
N ASP A 53 12.88 -9.25 8.07
CA ASP A 53 13.16 -9.10 9.50
C ASP A 53 12.10 -8.20 10.14
N LEU A 54 10.96 -8.81 10.44
CA LEU A 54 9.85 -8.13 11.11
C LEU A 54 9.93 -8.39 12.62
N PRO A 55 9.78 -7.34 13.44
CA PRO A 55 9.63 -7.51 14.87
C PRO A 55 8.33 -8.28 15.16
N LYS A 56 8.32 -9.07 16.23
CA LYS A 56 7.22 -10.00 16.57
C LYS A 56 5.86 -9.30 16.71
N GLU A 57 5.86 -8.03 17.07
CA GLU A 57 4.65 -7.21 17.19
C GLU A 57 4.00 -6.90 15.83
N LEU A 58 4.77 -7.03 14.74
CA LEU A 58 4.33 -6.82 13.36
C LEU A 58 4.32 -8.11 12.53
N SER A 59 4.71 -9.26 13.12
CA SER A 59 4.78 -10.56 12.43
C SER A 59 3.41 -11.23 12.27
N GLY A 60 2.32 -10.45 12.22
CA GLY A 60 0.96 -10.94 12.02
C GLY A 60 0.72 -11.39 10.58
N ASN A 61 -0.51 -11.21 10.07
CA ASN A 61 -0.79 -11.47 8.65
C ASN A 61 -0.11 -10.37 7.80
N TYR A 62 1.02 -10.71 7.19
CA TYR A 62 1.75 -9.82 6.30
C TYR A 62 2.05 -10.51 4.97
N GLN A 63 2.19 -9.68 3.94
CA GLN A 63 2.73 -10.09 2.66
C GLN A 63 3.92 -9.21 2.32
N TRP A 64 4.80 -9.69 1.44
CA TRP A 64 6.00 -8.94 1.13
C TRP A 64 6.52 -9.21 -0.27
N LEU A 65 7.27 -8.24 -0.77
CA LEU A 65 7.97 -8.27 -2.05
C LEU A 65 9.43 -7.91 -1.81
N PRO A 66 10.40 -8.61 -2.44
CA PRO A 66 11.78 -8.18 -2.40
C PRO A 66 11.98 -6.89 -3.23
N SER A 67 12.98 -6.10 -2.82
CA SER A 67 13.57 -5.02 -3.61
C SER A 67 14.40 -5.56 -4.77
N ASP A 68 14.75 -4.68 -5.73
CA ASP A 68 15.54 -5.05 -6.92
C ASP A 68 16.95 -5.53 -6.54
N ASP A 69 17.52 -5.01 -5.45
CA ASP A 69 18.83 -5.43 -4.91
C ASP A 69 18.75 -6.67 -4.00
N GLY A 70 17.54 -7.16 -3.70
CA GLY A 70 17.31 -8.32 -2.86
C GLY A 70 17.72 -8.17 -1.39
N LYS A 71 18.08 -6.97 -0.93
CA LYS A 71 18.49 -6.68 0.46
C LYS A 71 17.33 -6.24 1.33
N TRP A 72 16.26 -5.73 0.72
CA TRP A 72 15.12 -5.16 1.41
C TRP A 72 13.83 -5.88 1.02
N ALA A 73 12.91 -5.94 1.94
CA ALA A 73 11.55 -6.40 1.74
C ALA A 73 10.60 -5.21 1.90
N ILE A 74 9.73 -5.05 0.92
CA ILE A 74 8.57 -4.16 0.95
C ILE A 74 7.42 -4.99 1.48
N VAL A 75 6.97 -4.70 2.70
CA VAL A 75 6.00 -5.49 3.45
C VAL A 75 4.68 -4.73 3.52
N GLU A 76 3.56 -5.40 3.26
CA GLU A 76 2.23 -4.93 3.65
C GLU A 76 1.74 -5.75 4.85
N ILE A 77 1.38 -5.06 5.93
CA ILE A 77 0.88 -5.66 7.16
C ILE A 77 -0.64 -5.44 7.22
N GLY A 78 -1.39 -6.53 7.31
CA GLY A 78 -2.86 -6.57 7.27
C GLY A 78 -3.56 -6.04 8.53
N GLU A 79 -4.89 -6.22 8.56
CA GLU A 79 -5.80 -5.68 9.59
C GLU A 79 -5.39 -6.01 11.04
N GLY A 80 -5.66 -5.07 11.95
CA GLY A 80 -5.16 -5.04 13.33
C GLY A 80 -4.34 -3.78 13.64
N THR A 81 -4.06 -3.01 12.60
CA THR A 81 -3.17 -1.85 12.52
C THR A 81 -3.58 -0.62 13.31
N GLY A 82 -4.85 -0.59 13.73
CA GLY A 82 -5.42 0.40 14.66
C GLY A 82 -5.36 -0.03 16.13
N SER A 83 -4.90 -1.26 16.43
CA SER A 83 -4.66 -1.69 17.81
C SER A 83 -3.59 -0.80 18.43
N GLU A 84 -3.83 -0.32 19.64
CA GLU A 84 -2.91 0.54 20.37
C GLU A 84 -1.51 -0.09 20.48
N ALA A 85 -1.43 -1.42 20.54
CA ALA A 85 -0.19 -2.19 20.52
C ALA A 85 0.60 -2.03 19.21
N ILE A 86 -0.06 -2.07 18.05
CA ILE A 86 0.57 -1.90 16.75
C ILE A 86 0.97 -0.43 16.55
N VAL A 87 0.13 0.52 16.97
CA VAL A 87 0.48 1.94 16.95
C VAL A 87 1.72 2.23 17.79
N ARG A 88 1.80 1.69 19.01
CA ARG A 88 2.98 1.80 19.88
C ARG A 88 4.20 1.11 19.28
N ALA A 89 4.06 -0.07 18.68
CA ALA A 89 5.14 -0.77 18.01
C ALA A 89 5.69 0.07 16.85
N ILE A 90 4.83 0.66 16.01
CA ILE A 90 5.25 1.56 14.92
C ILE A 90 5.94 2.80 15.46
N SER A 91 5.38 3.43 16.50
CA SER A 91 6.00 4.63 17.09
C SER A 91 7.37 4.32 17.70
N ARG A 92 7.52 3.15 18.32
CA ARG A 92 8.81 2.66 18.82
C ARG A 92 9.77 2.41 17.67
N LEU A 93 9.35 1.65 16.66
CA LEU A 93 10.15 1.33 15.47
C LEU A 93 10.45 2.54 14.60
N SER A 94 9.62 3.58 14.62
CA SER A 94 9.93 4.82 13.92
C SER A 94 11.02 5.62 14.65
N LYS A 95 11.15 5.45 15.97
CA LYS A 95 12.19 6.08 16.79
C LYS A 95 13.48 5.25 16.82
N GLU A 96 13.36 3.94 16.94
CA GLU A 96 14.48 2.98 17.04
C GLU A 96 14.90 2.44 15.67
N GLY A 97 13.96 2.19 14.78
CA GLY A 97 14.16 1.57 13.46
C GLY A 97 14.74 2.50 12.41
N ALA A 98 14.77 3.82 12.65
CA ALA A 98 15.65 4.73 11.91
C ALA A 98 17.12 4.26 11.99
N SER A 99 17.51 3.60 13.10
CA SER A 99 18.85 3.02 13.29
C SER A 99 19.00 1.61 12.71
N ALA A 100 17.90 0.87 12.49
CA ALA A 100 17.90 -0.49 11.93
C ALA A 100 17.53 -0.54 10.43
N GLY A 101 17.33 0.62 9.78
CA GLY A 101 16.92 0.71 8.37
C GLY A 101 15.45 0.41 8.10
N ILE A 102 14.64 0.26 9.14
CA ILE A 102 13.20 -0.02 9.05
C ILE A 102 12.44 1.29 8.81
N ARG A 103 11.62 1.34 7.76
CA ARG A 103 10.76 2.49 7.43
C ARG A 103 9.31 2.04 7.34
N LEU A 104 8.41 2.71 8.03
CA LEU A 104 6.99 2.35 8.06
C LEU A 104 6.13 3.52 7.59
N PHE A 105 5.17 3.22 6.73
CA PHE A 105 4.26 4.16 6.10
C PHE A 105 2.82 3.80 6.42
N ARG A 106 2.07 4.80 6.89
CA ARG A 106 0.66 4.66 7.27
C ARG A 106 -0.27 5.44 6.33
N PRO A 107 -1.35 4.83 5.84
CA PRO A 107 -2.43 5.54 5.17
C PRO A 107 -2.99 6.67 6.05
N GLY A 108 -3.38 7.79 5.43
CA GLY A 108 -3.87 8.98 6.13
C GLY A 108 -2.81 9.86 6.80
N ILE A 109 -1.59 9.33 7.03
CA ILE A 109 -0.43 10.14 7.45
C ILE A 109 0.48 10.42 6.25
N HIS A 110 0.82 9.39 5.48
CA HIS A 110 1.68 9.51 4.32
C HIS A 110 0.84 9.45 3.04
N SER A 111 1.15 10.32 2.08
CA SER A 111 0.48 10.30 0.78
C SER A 111 0.97 9.12 -0.05
N ARG A 112 0.09 8.53 -0.85
CA ARG A 112 0.42 7.42 -1.76
C ARG A 112 1.65 7.74 -2.62
N THR A 113 1.66 8.93 -3.23
CA THR A 113 2.75 9.40 -4.09
C THR A 113 4.09 9.44 -3.36
N HIS A 114 4.09 9.87 -2.10
CA HIS A 114 5.31 9.90 -1.29
C HIS A 114 5.82 8.49 -0.98
N VAL A 115 4.92 7.58 -0.57
CA VAL A 115 5.27 6.19 -0.26
C VAL A 115 5.82 5.47 -1.49
N GLU A 116 5.14 5.59 -2.63
CA GLU A 116 5.62 5.01 -3.89
C GLU A 116 6.97 5.60 -4.30
N ALA A 117 7.18 6.91 -4.17
CA ALA A 117 8.46 7.54 -4.50
C ALA A 117 9.61 7.01 -3.63
N GLU A 118 9.39 6.79 -2.33
CA GLU A 118 10.40 6.18 -1.46
C GLU A 118 10.68 4.72 -1.81
N ILE A 119 9.64 3.93 -2.08
CA ILE A 119 9.81 2.53 -2.45
C ILE A 119 10.46 2.39 -3.82
N ARG A 120 10.20 3.31 -4.76
CA ARG A 120 10.86 3.32 -6.08
C ARG A 120 12.37 3.49 -6.03
N ARG A 121 12.92 3.99 -4.91
CA ARG A 121 14.38 4.00 -4.67
C ARG A 121 14.96 2.59 -4.50
N LEU A 122 14.13 1.63 -4.12
CA LEU A 122 14.50 0.22 -3.89
C LEU A 122 13.93 -0.72 -4.97
N ARG A 123 12.81 -0.35 -5.58
CA ARG A 123 12.15 -1.11 -6.63
C ARG A 123 11.56 -0.19 -7.69
N SER A 124 12.29 -0.01 -8.78
CA SER A 124 12.09 1.07 -9.76
C SER A 124 10.68 1.12 -10.37
N SER A 125 10.08 -0.03 -10.66
CA SER A 125 8.75 -0.14 -11.27
C SER A 125 7.59 -0.22 -10.28
N PHE A 126 7.85 -0.03 -8.98
CA PHE A 126 6.86 -0.30 -7.94
C PHE A 126 5.64 0.64 -8.00
N THR A 127 4.47 0.03 -7.78
CA THR A 127 3.21 0.66 -7.44
C THR A 127 2.59 -0.07 -6.24
N LEU A 128 1.78 0.61 -5.44
CA LEU A 128 1.11 -0.05 -4.31
C LEU A 128 0.14 -1.16 -4.76
N ASP A 129 -0.30 -1.14 -6.02
CA ASP A 129 -1.17 -2.17 -6.60
C ASP A 129 -0.41 -3.50 -6.80
N ASP A 130 0.92 -3.46 -6.90
CA ASP A 130 1.76 -4.66 -7.00
C ASP A 130 1.64 -5.55 -5.76
N LEU A 131 1.47 -4.97 -4.57
CA LEU A 131 1.25 -5.72 -3.33
C LEU A 131 -0.08 -6.48 -3.37
N SER A 132 -1.13 -5.85 -3.87
CA SER A 132 -2.44 -6.51 -4.00
C SER A 132 -2.46 -7.56 -5.10
N ALA A 133 -1.79 -7.29 -6.23
CA ALA A 133 -1.61 -8.27 -7.29
C ALA A 133 -0.80 -9.49 -6.81
N HIS A 134 0.23 -9.27 -5.99
CA HIS A 134 1.00 -10.35 -5.38
C HIS A 134 0.16 -11.20 -4.43
N ALA A 135 -0.65 -10.56 -3.57
CA ALA A 135 -1.59 -11.24 -2.68
C ALA A 135 -2.49 -12.22 -3.45
N ALA A 136 -3.08 -11.71 -4.54
CA ALA A 136 -3.98 -12.48 -5.39
C ALA A 136 -3.26 -13.60 -6.17
N ALA A 137 -1.98 -13.44 -6.49
CA ALA A 137 -1.18 -14.47 -7.14
C ALA A 137 -0.81 -15.61 -6.17
N VAL A 138 -0.48 -15.27 -4.92
CA VAL A 138 -0.15 -16.24 -3.88
C VAL A 138 -1.37 -17.07 -3.50
N SER A 139 -2.55 -16.46 -3.37
CA SER A 139 -3.79 -17.16 -3.01
C SER A 139 -4.34 -18.08 -4.11
N ARG A 140 -3.91 -17.93 -5.36
CA ARG A 140 -4.31 -18.76 -6.51
C ARG A 140 -3.43 -20.00 -6.72
N ARG A 141 -2.36 -20.17 -5.94
CA ARG A 141 -1.55 -21.40 -6.01
C ARG A 141 -2.25 -22.48 -5.17
N PRO A 142 -2.60 -23.63 -5.77
CA PRO A 142 -3.26 -24.74 -5.08
C PRO A 142 -2.35 -25.40 -4.04
#